data_AF-A0A0H2RFE4-F1
#
_entry.id   AF-A0A0H2RFE4-F1
#
_cell.length_a   1.000
_cell.length_b   1.000
_cell.length_c   1.000
_cell.angle_alpha   90.00
_cell.angle_beta   90.00
_cell.angle_gamma   90.00
#
_symmetry.space_group_name_H-M   'P 1'
#
loop_
_entity.id
_entity.type
_entity.pdbx_description
1 polymer ?
#
loop_
_entity_poly.entity_id
_entity_poly.type
_entity_poly.pdbx_seq_one_letter_code
_entity_poly.pdbx_strand_id
1 'polypeptide(L)'
;APHSMVLYLQKNWMNATHLWSAVARLGRNIHELSDTNMLIEAWHHILKTHLLQGKRNRCGDHLIYTLVREAVPRYAQKYIHRLLGMDGGDLEDRKYLEIMR
;
A
#
# COMPACT_ATOMS: atom_id res chain seq x y z
N ALA A 1 -20.50 13.38 15.48
CA ALA A 1 -20.13 13.31 14.05
C ALA A 1 -21.28 13.83 13.20
N PRO A 2 -21.03 14.37 11.99
CA PRO A 2 -22.10 14.78 11.08
C PRO A 2 -23.07 13.63 10.78
N HIS A 3 -24.36 13.92 10.66
CA HIS A 3 -25.38 12.89 10.41
C HIS A 3 -25.14 12.12 9.10
N SER A 4 -24.64 12.81 8.07
CA SER A 4 -24.24 12.22 6.79
C SER A 4 -23.13 11.17 6.93
N MET A 5 -22.15 11.42 7.80
CA MET A 5 -21.06 10.49 8.09
C MET A 5 -21.57 9.22 8.80
N VAL A 6 -22.48 9.37 9.76
CA VAL A 6 -23.07 8.23 10.48
C VAL A 6 -23.85 7.33 9.53
N LEU A 7 -24.69 7.91 8.67
CA LEU A 7 -25.46 7.18 7.66
C LEU A 7 -24.56 6.45 6.65
N TYR A 8 -23.48 7.11 6.21
CA TYR A 8 -22.51 6.49 5.31
C TYR A 8 -21.83 5.27 5.95
N LEU A 9 -21.37 5.40 7.20
CA LEU A 9 -20.72 4.30 7.91
C LEU A 9 -21.70 3.15 8.16
N GLN A 10 -22.92 3.44 8.60
CA GLN A 10 -23.97 2.43 8.81
C GLN A 10 -24.30 1.67 7.54
N LYS A 11 -24.46 2.37 6.41
CA LYS A 11 -24.82 1.75 5.13
C LYS A 11 -23.71 0.88 4.55
N ASN A 12 -22.46 1.33 4.63
CA ASN A 12 -21.37 0.73 3.84
C ASN A 12 -20.43 -0.14 4.67
N TRP A 13 -20.27 0.12 5.97
CA TRP A 13 -19.16 -0.41 6.75
C TRP A 13 -19.58 -1.20 7.99
N MET A 14 -20.67 -0.80 8.66
CA MET A 14 -21.09 -1.44 9.91
C MET A 14 -21.53 -2.91 9.75
N ASN A 15 -22.02 -3.29 8.57
CA ASN A 15 -22.42 -4.67 8.26
C ASN A 15 -21.24 -5.55 7.81
N ALA A 16 -20.09 -4.97 7.47
CA ALA A 16 -18.94 -5.69 6.94
C ALA A 16 -17.98 -6.14 8.08
N THR A 17 -18.51 -6.69 9.16
CA THR A 17 -17.76 -7.06 10.39
C THR A 17 -16.58 -7.99 10.14
N HIS A 18 -16.64 -8.81 9.09
CA HIS A 18 -15.57 -9.69 8.62
C HIS A 18 -14.34 -8.94 8.06
N LEU A 19 -14.47 -7.68 7.65
CA LEU A 19 -13.35 -6.83 7.22
C LEU A 19 -12.62 -6.19 8.41
N TRP A 20 -13.34 -5.92 9.51
CA TRP A 20 -12.82 -5.17 10.65
C TRP A 20 -12.32 -6.05 11.80
N SER A 21 -12.83 -7.28 11.92
CA SER A 21 -12.46 -8.18 13.01
C SER A 21 -11.16 -8.94 12.70
N ALA A 22 -10.13 -8.74 13.53
CA ALA A 22 -8.89 -9.50 13.45
C ALA A 22 -9.10 -11.02 13.55
N VAL A 23 -10.13 -11.44 14.29
CA VAL A 23 -10.50 -12.86 14.46
C VAL A 23 -11.10 -13.44 13.18
N ALA A 24 -11.66 -12.62 12.30
CA ALA A 24 -12.19 -13.04 11.00
C ALA A 24 -11.10 -13.15 9.91
N ARG A 25 -9.84 -12.82 10.22
CA ARG A 25 -8.69 -12.86 9.30
C ARG A 25 -7.94 -14.20 9.30
N LEU A 26 -8.65 -15.31 9.52
CA LEU A 26 -8.05 -16.66 9.50
C LEU A 26 -7.84 -17.13 8.06
N GLY A 27 -6.63 -17.64 7.76
CA GLY A 27 -6.31 -18.28 6.48
C GLY A 27 -5.97 -17.33 5.32
N ARG A 28 -5.78 -16.03 5.56
CA ARG A 28 -5.32 -15.09 4.53
C ARG A 28 -3.80 -14.94 4.57
N ASN A 29 -3.12 -15.14 3.45
CA ASN A 29 -1.69 -14.82 3.33
C ASN A 29 -1.47 -13.30 3.35
N ILE A 30 -0.26 -12.76 3.58
CA ILE A 30 -0.08 -11.30 3.70
C ILE A 30 -0.41 -10.52 2.42
N HIS A 31 -0.35 -11.17 1.27
CA HIS A 31 -0.78 -10.64 -0.03
C HIS A 31 -2.32 -10.62 -0.16
N GLU A 32 -3.04 -11.53 0.52
CA GLU A 32 -4.50 -11.52 0.68
C GLU A 32 -4.97 -10.65 1.86
N LEU A 33 -4.08 -10.43 2.84
CA LEU A 33 -4.13 -9.37 3.87
C LEU A 33 -3.55 -8.06 3.35
N SER A 34 -3.42 -7.90 2.02
CA SER A 34 -3.36 -6.59 1.39
C SER A 34 -4.70 -5.88 1.57
N ASP A 35 -5.13 -5.79 2.84
CA ASP A 35 -6.18 -4.98 3.40
C ASP A 35 -5.72 -3.56 3.09
N THR A 36 -6.26 -3.13 1.98
CA THR A 36 -5.66 -2.25 0.97
C THR A 36 -5.25 -0.89 1.51
N ASN A 37 -5.73 -0.48 2.68
CA ASN A 37 -5.60 0.89 3.15
C ASN A 37 -4.16 1.24 3.56
N MET A 38 -3.47 0.40 4.35
CA MET A 38 -2.15 0.77 4.88
C MET A 38 -1.05 0.79 3.80
N LEU A 39 -1.04 -0.20 2.91
CA LEU A 39 -0.07 -0.25 1.81
C LEU A 39 -0.33 0.86 0.79
N ILE A 40 -1.61 1.13 0.48
CA ILE A 40 -1.99 2.23 -0.40
C ILE A 40 -1.69 3.59 0.25
N GLU A 41 -1.92 3.77 1.56
CA GLU A 41 -1.57 4.99 2.29
C GLU A 41 -0.05 5.20 2.35
N ALA A 42 0.72 4.15 2.62
CA ALA A 42 2.18 4.21 2.58
C ALA A 42 2.68 4.57 1.17
N TRP A 43 2.09 3.98 0.14
CA TRP A 43 2.41 4.30 -1.25
C TRP A 43 1.98 5.72 -1.62
N HIS A 44 0.80 6.18 -1.20
CA HIS A 44 0.34 7.56 -1.39
C HIS A 44 1.26 8.56 -0.68
N HIS A 45 1.78 8.22 0.51
CA HIS A 45 2.77 9.03 1.19
C HIS A 45 4.05 9.15 0.37
N ILE A 46 4.56 8.03 -0.18
CA ILE A 46 5.74 8.03 -1.05
C ILE A 46 5.48 8.83 -2.33
N LEU A 47 4.35 8.59 -2.99
CA LEU A 47 3.93 9.30 -4.20
C LEU A 47 3.89 10.80 -3.93
N LYS A 48 3.19 11.21 -2.88
CA LYS A 48 3.04 12.62 -2.54
C LYS A 48 4.38 13.26 -2.17
N THR A 49 5.16 12.64 -1.30
CA THR A 49 6.38 13.24 -0.74
C THR A 49 7.54 13.21 -1.73
N HIS A 50 7.77 12.07 -2.39
CA HIS A 50 8.98 11.85 -3.19
C HIS A 50 8.77 12.02 -4.70
N LEU A 51 7.57 11.77 -5.23
CA LEU A 51 7.32 11.84 -6.68
C LEU A 51 6.58 13.12 -7.08
N LEU A 52 5.63 13.58 -6.25
CA LEU A 52 4.85 14.80 -6.49
C LEU A 52 5.37 16.02 -5.72
N GLN A 53 6.48 15.88 -4.99
CA GLN A 53 7.14 16.95 -4.22
C GLN A 53 6.19 17.72 -3.29
N GLY A 54 5.26 17.02 -2.64
CA GLY A 54 4.28 17.57 -1.71
C GLY A 54 3.11 18.31 -2.36
N LYS A 55 3.02 18.42 -3.68
CA LYS A 55 1.94 19.16 -4.36
C LYS A 55 0.63 18.39 -4.31
N ARG A 56 -0.41 19.05 -3.79
CA ARG A 56 -1.67 18.40 -3.37
C ARG A 56 -2.74 18.27 -4.45
N ASN A 57 -2.54 18.74 -5.68
CA ASN A 57 -3.47 18.59 -6.81
C ASN A 57 -2.71 18.70 -8.15
N ARG A 58 -2.59 17.60 -8.89
CA ARG A 58 -2.04 17.58 -10.26
C ARG A 58 -3.10 17.02 -11.20
N CYS A 59 -3.09 17.50 -12.44
CA CYS A 59 -3.90 16.93 -13.51
C CYS A 59 -3.60 15.42 -13.63
N GLY A 60 -4.62 14.61 -13.92
CA GLY A 60 -4.48 13.16 -14.06
C GLY A 60 -3.38 12.77 -15.06
N ASP A 61 -3.22 13.54 -16.14
CA ASP A 61 -2.19 13.29 -17.16
C ASP A 61 -0.78 13.44 -16.60
N HIS A 62 -0.55 14.44 -15.74
CA HIS A 62 0.74 14.63 -15.09
C HIS A 62 1.03 13.52 -14.07
N LEU A 63 -0.01 13.03 -13.38
CA LEU A 63 0.14 11.87 -12.50
C LEU A 63 0.54 10.63 -13.31
N ILE A 64 -0.14 10.35 -14.42
CA ILE A 64 0.18 9.22 -15.31
C ILE A 64 1.62 9.36 -15.83
N TYR A 65 2.01 10.56 -16.28
CA TYR A 65 3.37 10.84 -16.71
C TYR A 65 4.39 10.50 -15.62
N THR A 66 4.21 11.00 -14.40
CA THR A 66 5.13 10.75 -13.27
C THR A 66 5.16 9.28 -12.89
N LEU A 67 4.02 8.57 -12.90
CA LEU A 67 3.99 7.13 -12.62
C LEU A 67 4.80 6.33 -13.64
N VAL A 68 4.63 6.61 -14.93
CA VAL A 68 5.32 5.88 -16.00
C VAL A 68 6.79 6.26 -16.10
N ARG A 69 7.11 7.54 -15.99
CA ARG A 69 8.46 8.06 -16.31
C ARG A 69 9.39 8.13 -15.11
N GLU A 70 8.84 8.21 -13.89
CA GLU A 70 9.64 8.35 -12.67
C GLU A 70 9.47 7.16 -11.74
N ALA A 71 8.22 6.75 -11.46
CA ALA A 71 7.98 5.67 -10.50
C ALA A 71 8.47 4.31 -11.03
N VAL A 72 8.04 3.90 -12.24
CA VAL A 72 8.42 2.60 -12.82
C VAL A 72 9.93 2.41 -12.90
N PRO A 73 10.73 3.34 -13.48
CA PRO A 73 12.18 3.18 -13.53
C PRO A 73 12.83 3.11 -12.15
N ARG A 74 12.35 3.89 -11.18
CA ARG A 74 12.88 3.89 -9.81
C ARG A 74 12.70 2.51 -9.14
N TYR A 75 11.54 1.89 -9.29
CA TYR A 75 11.30 0.56 -8.73
C TYR A 75 12.03 -0.54 -9.50
N ALA A 76 12.17 -0.41 -10.82
CA ALA A 76 12.98 -1.32 -11.62
C ALA A 76 14.46 -1.27 -11.19
N GLN A 77 15.02 -0.08 -10.98
CA GLN A 77 16.38 0.09 -10.49
C GLN A 77 16.55 -0.49 -9.08
N LYS A 78 15.59 -0.21 -8.18
CA LYS A 78 15.59 -0.79 -6.83
C LYS A 78 15.56 -2.32 -6.85
N TYR A 79 14.78 -2.91 -7.76
CA TYR A 79 14.74 -4.35 -7.96
C TYR A 79 16.11 -4.90 -8.42
N ILE A 80 16.75 -4.23 -9.38
CA ILE A 80 18.10 -4.60 -9.84
C ILE A 80 19.13 -4.50 -8.71
N HIS A 81 19.10 -3.42 -7.93
CA HIS A 81 20.00 -3.25 -6.79
C HIS A 81 19.82 -4.35 -5.74
N ARG A 82 18.58 -4.75 -5.47
CA ARG A 82 18.27 -5.88 -4.59
C ARG A 82 18.80 -7.20 -5.15
N LEU A 83 18.62 -7.45 -6.44
CA LEU A 83 19.12 -8.66 -7.11
C LEU A 83 20.65 -8.76 -7.04
N LEU A 84 21.34 -7.61 -7.08
CA LEU A 84 22.78 -7.51 -6.93
C LEU A 84 23.25 -7.51 -5.47
N GLY A 85 22.35 -7.63 -4.50
CA GLY A 85 22.67 -7.66 -3.06
C GLY A 85 23.10 -6.31 -2.48
N MET A 86 22.93 -5.20 -3.21
CA MET A 86 23.31 -3.86 -2.78
C MET A 86 22.30 -3.26 -1.81
N ASP A 87 21.02 -3.55 -2.03
CA ASP A 87 19.95 -3.25 -1.09
C ASP A 87 19.66 -4.53 -0.31
N GLY A 88 19.88 -4.51 1.01
CA GLY A 88 19.74 -5.67 1.89
C GLY A 88 18.44 -6.46 1.67
N GLY A 89 18.47 -7.76 2.01
CA GLY A 89 17.38 -8.70 1.75
C GLY A 89 16.04 -8.23 2.32
N ASP A 90 14.94 -8.64 1.65
CA ASP A 90 13.61 -8.24 2.09
C ASP A 90 13.36 -8.69 3.53
N LEU A 91 12.88 -7.77 4.35
CA LEU A 91 12.47 -8.08 5.72
C LEU A 91 11.31 -9.10 5.70
N GLU A 92 10.51 -9.09 4.64
CA GLU A 92 9.44 -10.05 4.40
C GLU A 92 10.01 -11.45 4.12
N ASP A 93 10.93 -11.59 3.16
CA ASP A 93 11.58 -12.86 2.83
C ASP A 93 12.27 -13.49 4.06
N ARG A 94 12.95 -12.65 4.86
CA ARG A 94 13.58 -13.09 6.12
C ARG A 94 12.56 -13.59 7.15
N LYS A 95 11.44 -12.87 7.29
CA LYS A 95 10.40 -13.21 8.27
C LYS A 95 9.60 -14.45 7.86
N TYR A 96 9.36 -14.64 6.56
CA TYR A 96 8.77 -15.88 6.03
C TYR A 96 9.67 -17.10 6.31
N LEU A 97 10.98 -16.97 6.12
CA LEU A 97 11.94 -18.03 6.44
C LEU A 97 12.02 -18.32 7.95
N GLU A 98 11.85 -17.31 8.81
CA GLU A 98 11.78 -17.49 10.27
C GLU A 98 10.49 -18.18 10.73
N ILE A 99 9.35 -17.93 10.07
CA ILE A 99 8.06 -18.55 10.41
C ILE A 99 7.98 -20.00 9.94
N MET A 100 8.66 -20.36 8.84
CA MET A 100 8.68 -21.72 8.28
C MET A 100 9.74 -22.65 8.90
N ARG A 101 10.55 -22.16 9.83
CA ARG A 101 11.53 -22.96 10.59
C ARG A 101 10.93 -23.40 11.93
#